data_AF-E4XMS1-F1
#
_entry.id   AF-E4XMS1-F1
#
_cell.length_a   1.000
_cell.length_b   1.000
_cell.length_c   1.000
_cell.angle_alpha   90.00
_cell.angle_beta   90.00
_cell.angle_gamma   90.00
#
_symmetry.space_group_name_H-M   'P 1'
#
loop_
_entity.id
_entity.type
_entity.pdbx_description
1 polymer ?
#
loop_
_entity_poly.entity_id
_entity_poly.type
_entity_poly.pdbx_seq_one_letter_code
_entity_poly.pdbx_strand_id
1 'polypeptide(L)'
;MADVSLVQVGYAREIDSVFHARCTISLITLDEDVIEHDEHTQIPEIAPVKNILFDCGAAHESKAISETIIAVGRDISCGEQFRNPRMLPSDKAIGACLLRLSNETITIKYITTPGHTGGCCSLIIEGALRFDFKKYDKFAFVGDLWDEKDDESFYKSLSENPEQSVLSRSYIFNTVKPDLIFPGHGPPFAPQKQY
;
A
#
# COMPACT_ATOMS: atom_id res chain seq x y z
N MET A 1 3.40 -16.40 -12.70
CA MET A 1 4.33 -15.29 -12.36
C MET A 1 3.45 -14.06 -12.21
N ALA A 2 3.86 -13.00 -11.51
CA ALA A 2 3.09 -11.76 -11.57
C ALA A 2 3.99 -10.63 -12.05
N ASP A 3 3.53 -9.95 -13.10
CA ASP A 3 4.24 -8.83 -13.69
C ASP A 3 3.71 -7.53 -13.11
N VAL A 4 4.47 -6.99 -12.17
CA VAL A 4 4.10 -5.73 -11.54
C VAL A 4 4.56 -4.59 -12.43
N SER A 5 3.65 -4.11 -13.26
CA SER A 5 3.89 -2.94 -14.12
C SER A 5 3.42 -1.67 -13.43
N LEU A 6 4.36 -0.88 -12.87
CA LEU A 6 4.04 0.47 -12.40
C LEU A 6 3.47 1.30 -13.57
N VAL A 7 2.16 1.51 -13.57
CA VAL A 7 1.49 2.29 -14.62
C VAL A 7 1.80 3.77 -14.51
N GLN A 8 2.10 4.31 -13.33
CA GLN A 8 2.40 5.74 -13.22
C GLN A 8 3.20 6.15 -11.96
N VAL A 9 4.40 6.66 -12.18
CA VAL A 9 5.08 7.50 -11.17
C VAL A 9 4.65 8.96 -11.44
N GLY A 10 3.62 9.43 -10.72
CA GLY A 10 3.26 10.84 -10.59
C GLY A 10 2.08 11.34 -11.45
N TYR A 11 1.11 12.00 -10.81
CA TYR A 11 0.38 13.13 -11.39
C TYR A 11 0.15 14.22 -10.33
N ALA A 12 0.27 15.48 -10.75
CA ALA A 12 0.14 16.67 -9.93
C ALA A 12 -1.26 17.27 -10.10
N ARG A 13 -1.76 17.96 -9.06
CA ARG A 13 -2.86 18.92 -9.22
C ARG A 13 -2.44 20.27 -8.64
N GLU A 14 -2.56 21.31 -9.45
CA GLU A 14 -2.31 22.69 -9.08
C GLU A 14 -3.65 23.36 -8.76
N ILE A 15 -3.81 23.88 -7.53
CA ILE A 15 -4.82 24.90 -7.20
C ILE A 15 -4.12 25.92 -6.30
N ASP A 16 -3.95 27.14 -6.81
CA ASP A 16 -3.68 28.37 -6.04
C ASP A 16 -2.52 28.33 -5.02
N SER A 17 -1.37 27.76 -5.43
CA SER A 17 0.01 28.03 -4.94
C SER A 17 0.46 27.60 -3.52
N VAL A 18 1.35 26.62 -3.27
CA VAL A 18 1.99 25.52 -4.02
C VAL A 18 2.48 24.48 -2.98
N PHE A 19 1.96 23.26 -2.96
CA PHE A 19 2.67 22.06 -2.49
C PHE A 19 2.60 21.02 -3.61
N HIS A 20 3.74 20.57 -4.11
CA HIS A 20 3.83 19.54 -5.16
C HIS A 20 4.19 18.20 -4.49
N ALA A 21 3.18 17.48 -4.01
CA ALA A 21 3.35 16.09 -3.60
C ALA A 21 3.30 15.21 -4.86
N ARG A 22 4.39 14.50 -5.18
CA ARG A 22 4.42 13.55 -6.32
C ARG A 22 3.98 12.19 -5.82
N CYS A 23 2.70 11.84 -5.88
CA CYS A 23 2.22 10.56 -5.37
C CYS A 23 2.53 9.39 -6.32
N THR A 24 2.80 8.21 -5.76
CA THR A 24 3.05 6.96 -6.48
C THR A 24 1.74 6.18 -6.67
N ILE A 25 1.27 6.06 -7.92
CA ILE A 25 0.11 5.20 -8.24
C ILE A 25 0.62 3.92 -8.91
N SER A 26 0.34 2.79 -8.29
CA SER A 26 0.82 1.49 -8.76
C SER A 26 -0.33 0.69 -9.34
N LEU A 27 -0.28 0.37 -10.63
CA LEU A 27 -1.07 -0.74 -11.15
C LEU A 27 -0.25 -2.02 -10.95
N ILE A 28 -0.91 -3.09 -10.54
CA ILE A 28 -0.37 -4.43 -10.47
C ILE A 28 -1.25 -5.28 -11.36
N THR A 29 -0.65 -5.91 -12.37
CA THR A 29 -1.34 -6.85 -13.24
C THR A 29 -0.83 -8.25 -12.93
N LEU A 30 -1.77 -9.17 -12.74
CA LEU A 30 -1.46 -10.55 -12.43
C LEU A 30 -1.60 -11.37 -13.72
N ASP A 31 -0.67 -12.31 -13.96
CA ASP A 31 -0.78 -13.21 -15.11
C ASP A 31 -1.95 -14.19 -14.93
N GLU A 32 -2.26 -14.50 -13.67
CA GLU A 32 -3.30 -15.43 -13.23
C GLU A 32 -4.23 -14.73 -12.25
N ASP A 33 -5.48 -15.14 -12.26
CA ASP A 33 -6.48 -14.60 -11.35
C ASP A 33 -6.14 -14.94 -9.90
N VAL A 34 -6.49 -14.03 -8.99
CA VAL A 34 -6.48 -14.28 -7.54
C VAL A 34 -7.90 -14.17 -6.99
N ILE A 35 -8.13 -14.88 -5.91
CA ILE A 35 -9.45 -14.96 -5.26
C ILE A 35 -9.32 -14.41 -3.85
N GLU A 36 -10.33 -13.66 -3.41
CA GLU A 36 -10.42 -13.18 -2.04
C GLU A 36 -10.72 -14.32 -1.07
N HIS A 37 -9.96 -14.36 0.02
CA HIS A 37 -10.20 -15.26 1.13
C HIS A 37 -10.84 -14.48 2.28
N ASP A 38 -12.12 -14.72 2.53
CA ASP A 38 -12.76 -14.31 3.78
C ASP A 38 -12.43 -15.35 4.86
N GLU A 39 -11.74 -14.94 5.93
CA GLU A 39 -11.40 -15.84 7.05
C GLU A 39 -12.65 -16.23 7.87
N HIS A 40 -13.79 -15.57 7.67
CA HIS A 40 -15.05 -15.81 8.39
C HIS A 40 -16.09 -16.62 7.59
N THR A 41 -15.99 -16.70 6.27
CA THR A 41 -16.91 -17.50 5.44
C THR A 41 -16.14 -18.40 4.48
N GLN A 42 -16.35 -19.71 4.55
CA GLN A 42 -15.73 -20.72 3.66
C GLN A 42 -16.21 -20.65 2.20
N ILE A 43 -16.79 -19.52 1.76
CA ILE A 43 -17.30 -19.31 0.41
C ILE A 43 -16.48 -18.17 -0.18
N PRO A 44 -15.72 -18.39 -1.28
CA PRO A 44 -15.07 -17.30 -1.98
C PRO A 44 -16.18 -16.48 -2.66
N GLU A 45 -16.56 -15.36 -2.06
CA GLU A 45 -17.73 -14.59 -2.47
C GLU A 45 -17.45 -13.61 -3.63
N ILE A 46 -16.23 -13.59 -4.20
CA ILE A 46 -15.81 -12.52 -5.10
C ILE A 46 -15.21 -13.07 -6.41
N ALA A 47 -15.54 -12.36 -7.50
CA ALA A 47 -15.06 -12.62 -8.85
C ALA A 47 -13.51 -12.60 -8.91
N PRO A 48 -12.90 -13.42 -9.79
CA PRO A 48 -11.46 -13.41 -10.00
C PRO A 48 -10.92 -11.98 -10.22
N VAL A 49 -9.82 -11.66 -9.55
CA VAL A 49 -9.15 -10.36 -9.67
C VAL A 49 -7.86 -10.53 -10.45
N LYS A 50 -7.65 -9.63 -11.41
CA LYS A 50 -6.49 -9.62 -12.29
C LYS A 50 -5.68 -8.35 -12.20
N ASN A 51 -6.32 -7.25 -11.82
CA ASN A 51 -5.69 -5.94 -11.72
C ASN A 51 -5.86 -5.37 -10.31
N ILE A 52 -4.83 -4.71 -9.80
CA ILE A 52 -4.90 -3.98 -8.54
C ILE A 52 -4.35 -2.58 -8.77
N LEU A 53 -5.17 -1.55 -8.55
CA LEU A 53 -4.75 -0.17 -8.55
C LEU A 53 -4.51 0.27 -7.11
N PHE A 54 -3.26 0.51 -6.75
CA PHE A 54 -2.86 1.02 -5.45
C PHE A 54 -2.49 2.50 -5.53
N ASP A 55 -3.22 3.35 -4.82
CA ASP A 55 -2.94 4.78 -4.72
C ASP A 55 -2.60 5.13 -3.26
N CYS A 56 -1.37 5.57 -3.03
CA CYS A 56 -0.91 5.95 -1.71
C CYS A 56 -1.40 7.33 -1.24
N GLY A 57 -1.83 8.20 -2.17
CA GLY A 57 -1.98 9.64 -1.94
C GLY A 57 -3.39 10.21 -2.03
N ALA A 58 -4.43 9.46 -2.45
CA ALA A 58 -5.77 10.05 -2.56
C ALA A 58 -6.95 9.04 -2.53
N ALA A 59 -7.73 9.05 -1.44
CA ALA A 59 -9.14 8.65 -1.32
C ALA A 59 -9.56 7.16 -1.42
N HIS A 60 -10.05 6.60 -0.30
CA HIS A 60 -10.62 5.25 -0.23
C HIS A 60 -11.91 5.07 -1.07
N GLU A 61 -11.89 4.03 -1.92
CA GLU A 61 -12.93 3.02 -2.04
C GLU A 61 -12.22 1.75 -2.55
N SER A 62 -12.16 0.67 -1.75
CA SER A 62 -11.78 -0.62 -2.33
C SER A 62 -12.99 -1.25 -2.99
N LYS A 63 -13.24 -0.81 -4.22
CA LYS A 63 -14.30 -1.37 -5.03
C LYS A 63 -13.70 -2.35 -6.01
N ALA A 64 -14.10 -3.61 -5.89
CA ALA A 64 -13.94 -4.56 -6.98
C ALA A 64 -14.81 -4.06 -8.14
N ILE A 65 -14.21 -3.41 -9.13
CA ILE A 65 -14.87 -3.08 -10.39
C ILE A 65 -14.40 -4.17 -11.34
N SER A 66 -15.27 -5.16 -11.60
CA SER A 66 -15.06 -6.35 -12.46
C SER A 66 -13.59 -6.63 -12.84
N GLU A 67 -12.97 -7.62 -12.18
CA GLU A 67 -11.56 -8.03 -12.34
C GLU A 67 -10.50 -7.05 -11.80
N THR A 68 -10.89 -5.91 -11.23
CA THR A 68 -9.96 -4.91 -10.66
C THR A 68 -10.27 -4.60 -9.21
N ILE A 69 -9.28 -4.68 -8.33
CA ILE A 69 -9.34 -4.13 -6.97
C ILE A 69 -8.68 -2.75 -6.96
N ILE A 70 -9.37 -1.78 -6.37
CA ILE A 70 -8.81 -0.47 -6.06
C ILE A 70 -8.38 -0.52 -4.58
N ALA A 71 -7.17 -0.13 -4.22
CA ALA A 71 -6.66 -0.17 -2.85
C ALA A 71 -6.00 1.18 -2.55
N VAL A 72 -6.64 1.99 -1.70
CA VAL A 72 -6.28 3.42 -1.63
C VAL A 72 -6.10 3.88 -0.20
N GLY A 73 -5.11 4.75 0.03
CA GLY A 73 -4.81 5.38 1.31
C GLY A 73 -5.72 6.55 1.68
N ARG A 74 -5.50 7.10 2.89
CA ARG A 74 -6.20 8.29 3.40
C ARG A 74 -5.38 9.55 3.09
N ASP A 75 -6.00 10.51 2.40
CA ASP A 75 -5.48 11.87 2.25
C ASP A 75 -6.02 12.78 3.37
N ILE A 76 -5.12 13.34 4.18
CA ILE A 76 -5.45 14.26 5.27
C ILE A 76 -6.14 15.53 4.73
N SER A 77 -5.78 15.97 3.53
CA SER A 77 -6.32 17.18 2.91
C SER A 77 -7.82 17.08 2.59
N CYS A 78 -8.33 15.85 2.46
CA CYS A 78 -9.74 15.56 2.18
C CYS A 78 -10.57 15.24 3.46
N GLY A 79 -9.98 15.31 4.65
CA GLY A 79 -10.69 15.15 5.93
C GLY A 79 -11.29 13.75 6.16
N GLU A 80 -12.59 13.68 6.46
CA GLU A 80 -13.34 12.42 6.72
C GLU A 80 -14.06 11.87 5.48
N GLN A 81 -13.98 12.54 4.32
CA GLN A 81 -14.82 12.23 3.15
C GLN A 81 -14.64 10.80 2.59
N PHE A 82 -13.50 10.16 2.84
CA PHE A 82 -13.16 8.87 2.27
C PHE A 82 -12.75 7.85 3.34
N ARG A 83 -13.37 7.81 4.51
CA ARG A 83 -12.94 6.90 5.58
C ARG A 83 -13.45 5.46 5.37
N ASN A 84 -12.57 4.45 5.46
CA ASN A 84 -13.00 3.05 5.53
C ASN A 84 -13.80 2.82 6.83
N PRO A 85 -15.10 2.45 6.77
CA PRO A 85 -15.93 2.33 7.97
C PRO A 85 -15.52 1.16 8.88
N ARG A 86 -14.74 0.19 8.38
CA ARG A 86 -14.18 -0.91 9.19
C ARG A 86 -13.00 -0.47 10.06
N MET A 87 -12.36 0.64 9.73
CA MET A 87 -11.25 1.21 10.52
C MET A 87 -11.76 2.36 11.39
N LEU A 88 -11.66 2.18 12.70
CA LEU A 88 -11.91 3.27 13.64
C LEU A 88 -10.65 4.18 13.69
N PRO A 89 -10.79 5.51 13.84
CA PRO A 89 -9.68 6.47 13.97
C PRO A 89 -8.74 6.18 15.13
N SER A 90 -9.17 5.30 16.05
CA SER A 90 -8.41 4.81 17.19
C SER A 90 -7.75 3.46 16.95
N ASP A 91 -7.89 2.85 15.77
CA ASP A 91 -7.28 1.55 15.47
C ASP A 91 -5.76 1.72 15.30
N LYS A 92 -5.03 1.16 16.25
CA LYS A 92 -3.57 1.16 16.30
C LYS A 92 -3.00 -0.21 15.93
N ALA A 93 -3.82 -1.13 15.42
CA ALA A 93 -3.34 -2.44 15.00
C ALA A 93 -2.32 -2.26 13.88
N ILE A 94 -1.14 -2.85 14.04
CA ILE A 94 -0.12 -2.89 13.00
C ILE A 94 -0.10 -4.31 12.43
N GLY A 95 -0.20 -4.41 11.11
CA GLY A 95 -0.16 -5.69 10.41
C GLY A 95 -1.46 -6.48 10.43
N ALA A 96 -2.58 -5.89 10.87
CA ALA A 96 -3.89 -6.55 10.77
C ALA A 96 -4.25 -6.70 9.28
N CYS A 97 -4.59 -7.91 8.87
CA CYS A 97 -4.94 -8.21 7.48
C CYS A 97 -6.39 -7.82 7.22
N LEU A 98 -6.59 -6.78 6.42
CA LEU A 98 -7.92 -6.27 6.04
C LEU A 98 -8.49 -7.00 4.81
N LEU A 99 -7.60 -7.46 3.94
CA LEU A 99 -7.92 -8.19 2.72
C LEU A 99 -6.77 -9.15 2.40
N ARG A 100 -7.12 -10.37 2.02
CA ARG A 100 -6.17 -11.36 1.52
C ARG A 100 -6.66 -11.94 0.20
N LEU A 101 -5.83 -11.83 -0.83
CA LEU A 101 -6.03 -12.49 -2.11
C LEU A 101 -4.91 -13.49 -2.33
N SER A 102 -5.20 -14.66 -2.88
CA SER A 102 -4.14 -15.58 -3.29
C SER A 102 -4.57 -16.51 -4.42
N ASN A 103 -3.56 -17.09 -5.06
CA ASN A 103 -3.65 -18.31 -5.84
C ASN A 103 -2.45 -19.22 -5.48
N GLU A 104 -2.13 -20.20 -6.33
CA GLU A 104 -1.01 -21.13 -6.09
C GLU A 104 0.37 -20.46 -6.10
N THR A 105 0.53 -19.30 -6.74
CA THR A 105 1.84 -18.68 -7.00
C THR A 105 2.02 -17.30 -6.38
N ILE A 106 0.94 -16.63 -5.97
CA ILE A 106 1.00 -15.30 -5.38
C ILE A 106 0.07 -15.16 -4.17
N THR A 107 0.49 -14.37 -3.20
CA THR A 107 -0.33 -13.90 -2.07
C THR A 107 -0.25 -12.38 -1.99
N ILE A 108 -1.40 -11.75 -1.82
CA ILE A 108 -1.56 -10.31 -1.71
C ILE A 108 -2.31 -10.02 -0.42
N LYS A 109 -1.73 -9.15 0.41
CA LYS A 109 -2.30 -8.76 1.70
C LYS A 109 -2.41 -7.25 1.76
N TYR A 110 -3.59 -6.74 2.07
CA TYR A 110 -3.77 -5.35 2.46
C TYR A 110 -3.78 -5.29 3.98
N ILE A 111 -2.77 -4.65 4.56
CA ILE A 111 -2.54 -4.65 6.00
C ILE A 111 -2.60 -3.24 6.58
N THR A 112 -2.94 -3.13 7.86
CA THR A 112 -2.88 -1.85 8.58
C THR A 112 -1.44 -1.43 8.88
N THR A 113 -1.13 -0.16 8.63
CA THR A 113 0.18 0.46 8.92
C THR A 113 0.00 1.93 9.40
N PRO A 114 -0.76 2.15 10.49
CA PRO A 114 -1.08 3.49 10.95
C PRO A 114 0.18 4.27 11.35
N GLY A 115 0.15 5.59 11.19
CA GLY A 115 1.30 6.44 11.53
C GLY A 115 1.22 7.79 10.85
N HIS A 116 1.49 7.84 9.55
CA HIS A 116 1.30 9.05 8.75
C HIS A 116 -0.13 9.58 8.93
N THR A 117 -1.13 8.70 8.79
CA THR A 117 -2.47 8.87 9.36
C THR A 117 -2.88 7.66 10.19
N GLY A 118 -3.93 7.80 11.00
CA GLY A 118 -4.57 6.66 11.68
C GLY A 118 -5.18 5.61 10.73
N GLY A 119 -5.37 5.93 9.45
CA GLY A 119 -5.97 5.03 8.44
C GLY A 119 -4.97 4.41 7.47
N CYS A 120 -3.68 4.67 7.64
CA CYS A 120 -2.66 4.17 6.71
C CYS A 120 -2.66 2.64 6.64
N CYS A 121 -2.57 2.14 5.42
CA CYS A 121 -2.51 0.73 5.10
C CYS A 121 -1.44 0.50 4.03
N SER A 122 -0.94 -0.72 3.94
CA SER A 122 0.07 -1.12 2.98
C SER A 122 -0.36 -2.37 2.22
N LEU A 123 0.01 -2.45 0.95
CA LEU A 123 -0.20 -3.64 0.13
C LEU A 123 1.10 -4.45 0.09
N ILE A 124 1.04 -5.68 0.57
CA ILE A 124 2.14 -6.63 0.55
C ILE A 124 1.86 -7.67 -0.51
N ILE A 125 2.82 -7.88 -1.41
CA ILE A 125 2.74 -8.88 -2.48
C ILE A 125 3.89 -9.87 -2.27
N GLU A 126 3.57 -11.15 -2.17
CA GLU A 126 4.50 -12.26 -1.98
C GLU A 126 4.32 -13.28 -3.10
N GLY A 127 5.41 -13.71 -3.76
CA GLY A 127 5.37 -14.67 -4.85
C GLY A 127 6.50 -14.46 -5.85
N ALA A 128 6.40 -15.06 -7.04
CA ALA A 128 7.38 -14.82 -8.10
C ALA A 128 7.09 -13.50 -8.84
N LEU A 129 7.77 -12.42 -8.44
CA LEU A 129 7.52 -11.05 -8.89
C LEU A 129 8.61 -10.55 -9.84
N ARG A 130 8.24 -9.64 -10.75
CA ARG A 130 9.16 -8.92 -11.63
C ARG A 130 8.94 -7.42 -11.56
N PHE A 131 10.04 -6.66 -11.50
CA PHE A 131 10.06 -5.21 -11.61
C PHE A 131 11.39 -4.77 -12.27
N ASP A 132 11.34 -3.85 -13.24
CA ASP A 132 12.52 -3.36 -13.98
C ASP A 132 13.46 -4.49 -14.45
N PHE A 133 12.87 -5.52 -15.08
CA PHE A 133 13.55 -6.73 -15.58
C PHE A 133 14.27 -7.59 -14.51
N LYS A 134 14.14 -7.26 -13.23
CA LYS A 134 14.68 -8.03 -12.10
C LYS A 134 13.60 -8.85 -11.40
N LYS A 135 14.02 -9.95 -10.78
CA LYS A 135 13.14 -10.85 -10.00
C LYS A 135 13.20 -10.51 -8.52
N TYR A 136 12.06 -10.61 -7.87
CA TYR A 136 11.86 -10.36 -6.44
C TYR A 136 10.86 -11.38 -5.89
N ASP A 137 10.89 -11.59 -4.58
CA ASP A 137 9.97 -12.49 -3.89
C ASP A 137 8.90 -11.72 -3.10
N LYS A 138 9.20 -10.48 -2.71
CA LYS A 138 8.30 -9.67 -1.90
C LYS A 138 8.37 -8.17 -2.16
N PHE A 139 7.22 -7.56 -2.41
CA PHE A 139 7.04 -6.11 -2.48
C PHE A 139 6.20 -5.59 -1.32
N ALA A 140 6.52 -4.38 -0.87
CA ALA A 140 5.67 -3.61 0.04
C ALA A 140 5.37 -2.23 -0.57
N PHE A 141 4.10 -1.98 -0.87
CA PHE A 141 3.58 -0.66 -1.22
C PHE A 141 3.06 0.00 0.04
N VAL A 142 3.80 0.99 0.52
CA VAL A 142 3.63 1.48 1.89
C VAL A 142 2.96 2.84 1.99
N GLY A 143 2.81 3.53 0.85
CA GLY A 143 2.41 4.92 0.81
C GLY A 143 3.27 5.80 1.72
N ASP A 144 2.68 6.84 2.28
CA ASP A 144 3.40 7.88 3.04
C ASP A 144 3.92 7.39 4.42
N LEU A 145 3.82 6.09 4.72
CA LEU A 145 4.63 5.48 5.77
C LEU A 145 6.13 5.66 5.50
N TRP A 146 6.52 5.63 4.22
CA TRP A 146 7.74 6.24 3.71
C TRP A 146 7.34 7.31 2.70
N ASP A 147 7.66 8.56 3.00
CA ASP A 147 7.47 9.64 2.02
C ASP A 147 8.38 9.36 0.83
N GLU A 148 9.68 9.23 1.05
CA GLU A 148 10.66 8.77 0.07
C GLU A 148 11.78 7.97 0.75
N LYS A 149 12.79 7.52 -0.01
CA LYS A 149 13.89 6.70 0.52
C LYS A 149 14.64 7.36 1.68
N ASP A 150 14.88 8.66 1.57
CA ASP A 150 15.74 9.43 2.49
C ASP A 150 14.91 10.42 3.34
N ASP A 151 13.70 10.02 3.72
CA ASP A 151 12.71 10.84 4.43
C ASP A 151 12.93 11.02 5.94
N GLU A 152 13.97 10.38 6.50
CA GLU A 152 14.23 10.29 7.97
C GLU A 152 14.24 11.65 8.68
N SER A 153 14.63 12.71 7.98
CA SER A 153 14.71 14.06 8.54
C SER A 153 13.35 14.75 8.69
N PHE A 154 12.30 14.29 8.01
CA PHE A 154 11.03 15.02 7.94
C PHE A 154 9.75 14.18 8.07
N TYR A 155 9.77 12.85 7.83
CA TYR A 155 8.53 12.05 7.86
C TYR A 155 7.76 12.15 9.18
N LYS A 156 8.46 12.27 10.32
CA LYS A 156 7.85 12.45 11.65
C LYS A 156 7.08 13.77 11.76
N SER A 157 7.52 14.83 11.08
CA SER A 157 6.82 16.11 11.09
C SER A 157 5.56 16.11 10.22
N LEU A 158 5.46 15.18 9.28
CA LEU A 158 4.32 15.00 8.39
C LEU A 158 3.32 13.95 8.89
N SER A 159 3.52 13.40 10.08
CA SER A 159 2.76 12.27 10.60
C SER A 159 1.81 12.70 11.72
N GLU A 160 0.54 12.30 11.63
CA GLU A 160 -0.45 12.48 12.71
C GLU A 160 -0.02 11.78 14.01
N ASN A 161 0.65 10.63 13.89
CA ASN A 161 1.15 9.86 15.02
C ASN A 161 2.58 9.32 14.74
N PRO A 162 3.62 10.12 15.01
CA PRO A 162 5.00 9.77 14.69
C PRO A 162 5.51 8.52 15.41
N GLU A 163 5.06 8.30 16.66
CA GLU A 163 5.42 7.10 17.43
C GLU A 163 4.89 5.83 16.77
N GLN A 164 3.62 5.86 16.33
CA GLN A 164 3.02 4.75 15.60
C GLN A 164 3.67 4.55 14.23
N SER A 165 4.01 5.63 13.53
CA SER A 165 4.73 5.57 12.25
C SER A 165 6.07 4.82 12.38
N VAL A 166 6.84 5.08 13.45
CA VAL A 166 8.07 4.34 13.76
C VAL A 166 7.80 2.85 13.95
N LEU A 167 6.73 2.49 14.68
CA LEU A 167 6.36 1.10 14.90
C LEU A 167 5.92 0.41 13.59
N SER A 168 5.17 1.10 12.73
CA SER A 168 4.74 0.56 11.44
C SER A 168 5.91 0.41 10.46
N ARG A 169 6.84 1.37 10.41
CA ARG A 169 8.10 1.25 9.66
C ARG A 169 8.92 0.06 10.16
N SER A 170 9.04 -0.08 11.48
CA SER A 170 9.72 -1.23 12.11
C SER A 170 9.05 -2.55 11.76
N TYR A 171 7.72 -2.62 11.73
CA TYR A 171 6.99 -3.82 11.32
C TYR A 171 7.24 -4.18 9.85
N ILE A 172 7.15 -3.21 8.93
CA ILE A 172 7.48 -3.45 7.52
C ILE A 172 8.93 -3.94 7.37
N PHE A 173 9.88 -3.27 8.04
CA PHE A 173 11.29 -3.60 7.92
C PHE A 173 11.66 -4.95 8.56
N ASN A 174 11.24 -5.19 9.81
CA ASN A 174 11.67 -6.32 10.61
C ASN A 174 10.77 -7.55 10.49
N THR A 175 9.48 -7.37 10.21
CA THR A 175 8.50 -8.47 10.16
C THR A 175 8.14 -8.82 8.73
N VAL A 176 7.72 -7.85 7.92
CA VAL A 176 7.36 -8.11 6.52
C VAL A 176 8.61 -8.47 5.71
N LYS A 177 9.71 -7.75 5.90
CA LYS A 177 11.00 -7.94 5.20
C LYS A 177 10.82 -7.99 3.67
N PRO A 178 10.31 -6.92 3.03
CA PRO A 178 10.19 -6.86 1.59
C PRO A 178 11.57 -6.75 0.92
N ASP A 179 11.67 -7.18 -0.34
CA ASP A 179 12.89 -6.93 -1.14
C ASP A 179 12.90 -5.49 -1.69
N LEU A 180 11.71 -4.94 -1.92
CA LEU A 180 11.52 -3.59 -2.45
C LEU A 180 10.35 -2.90 -1.76
N ILE A 181 10.57 -1.64 -1.37
CA ILE A 181 9.57 -0.73 -0.82
C ILE A 181 9.19 0.28 -1.89
N PHE A 182 7.90 0.46 -2.11
CA PHE A 182 7.32 1.47 -2.98
C PHE A 182 6.73 2.58 -2.08
N PRO A 183 7.43 3.72 -1.94
CA PRO A 183 7.02 4.81 -1.05
C PRO A 183 5.86 5.63 -1.63
N GLY A 184 5.32 6.50 -0.79
CA GLY A 184 4.31 7.49 -1.14
C GLY A 184 4.74 8.44 -2.25
N HIS A 185 6.01 8.87 -2.18
CA HIS A 185 6.64 9.83 -3.07
C HIS A 185 8.02 9.34 -3.52
N GLY A 186 8.21 9.23 -4.84
CA GLY A 186 9.51 8.90 -5.42
C GLY A 186 9.73 7.40 -5.74
N PRO A 187 10.96 7.03 -6.13
CA PRO A 187 11.23 5.72 -6.72
C PRO A 187 11.25 4.59 -5.69
N PRO A 188 10.94 3.35 -6.09
CA PRO A 188 11.09 2.19 -5.22
C PRO A 188 12.55 1.99 -4.78
N PHE A 189 12.75 1.49 -3.55
CA PHE A 189 14.07 1.27 -3.00
C PHE A 189 14.15 -0.04 -2.21
N ALA A 190 15.33 -0.63 -2.17
CA ALA A 190 15.60 -1.78 -1.31
C ALA A 190 15.72 -1.30 0.15
N PRO A 191 15.10 -1.99 1.14
CA PRO A 191 15.23 -1.61 2.53
C PRO A 191 16.70 -1.63 2.96
N GLN A 192 17.21 -0.53 3.50
CA GLN A 192 18.54 -0.46 4.08
C GLN A 192 18.45 -0.64 5.59
N LYS A 193 19.43 -1.32 6.20
CA LYS A 193 19.52 -1.39 7.68
C LYS A 193 19.49 0.02 8.25
N GLN A 194 18.42 0.34 8.96
CA GLN A 194 18.39 1.53 9.81
C GLN A 194 19.28 1.24 11.03
N TYR A 195 20.22 2.16 11.30
CA TYR A 195 21.17 2.07 12.42
C TYR A 195 20.52 2.50 13.74
#